data_AF-A0A520SCW1-F1
#
_entry.id   AF-A0A520SCW1-F1
#
_cell.length_a   1.000
_cell.length_b   1.000
_cell.length_c   1.000
_cell.angle_alpha   90.00
_cell.angle_beta   90.00
_cell.angle_gamma   90.00
#
_symmetry.space_group_name_H-M   'P 1'
#
loop_
_entity.id
_entity.type
_entity.pdbx_description
1 polymer ?
#
loop_
_entity_poly.entity_id
_entity_poly.type
_entity_poly.pdbx_seq_one_letter_code
_entity_poly.pdbx_strand_id
1 'polypeptide(L)'
;MRTISFDGVIVGGGGAGMRAALQLAQSGYKTAVISKVFPTRSHTVSAQGGITCAIASADPEDDWRWHMYDTVKGSDYIGDQDAIEYMCSVGPEAIFELEHMGLPFSRTEEGRIYQRPFGGQSKNFGEGGQAARTCAAADRTGHALLHTLYQNNIKNETVFFNEWFAVDLVKNQDGAVVGVIAICIETGETVYVKSKATVFATGGAGRIYASTTNAHINTGDGMGMALRAGVPAQDMEMWQFHPTGIYGAGTLVTEGCRGEGGYLVNKDGERFMERYAPNAKDLAGRDVVARSMVLEILEGRGCGPNGDHVKLKLDHLGEDVLESRLPGICELSRTFAHVDPVKEPIPVVPTCHYMMGGIPTNVHGQALTVDASGNDAVIPGLYACGEVACVSVHGANRLGGNSLLDLVVFGRASGLFIEKSLREGIELRDASQTDIDAAGSRLEALNARESGEQVAPLRQELQEIMQNHFGVFRTGEFMREGIAKLDDLRARVENVALADRSNAFNTSRIECLELQNLFETAEATAIVAEARDESRGAHAREDFTERDDENWLCHSLYHGEDKKVSKRSVNFTPQTVETFQPMARSY
;
A
#
# COMPACT_ATOMS: atom_id res chain seq x y z
N MET A 1 -32.38 -2.25 9.48
CA MET A 1 -31.10 -1.79 10.04
C MET A 1 -31.19 -0.29 10.39
N ARG A 2 -30.55 0.21 11.46
CA ARG A 2 -30.53 1.65 11.80
C ARG A 2 -29.68 2.43 10.78
N THR A 3 -30.10 3.65 10.41
CA THR A 3 -29.34 4.53 9.52
C THR A 3 -28.71 5.68 10.29
N ILE A 4 -27.44 5.98 10.01
CA ILE A 4 -26.70 7.15 10.51
C ILE A 4 -26.19 7.93 9.30
N SER A 5 -26.26 9.27 9.32
CA SER A 5 -25.90 10.10 8.16
C SER A 5 -24.76 11.07 8.44
N PHE A 6 -23.85 11.17 7.48
CA PHE A 6 -22.70 12.09 7.42
C PHE A 6 -22.60 12.69 6.01
N ASP A 7 -21.92 13.82 5.87
CA ASP A 7 -21.61 14.37 4.54
C ASP A 7 -20.50 13.54 3.87
N GLY A 8 -19.44 13.25 4.64
CA GLY A 8 -18.32 12.40 4.22
C GLY A 8 -18.03 11.28 5.23
N VAL A 9 -17.78 10.07 4.72
CA VAL A 9 -17.39 8.91 5.52
C VAL A 9 -16.05 8.40 5.00
N ILE A 10 -15.05 8.35 5.88
CA ILE A 10 -13.74 7.77 5.60
C ILE A 10 -13.71 6.38 6.21
N VAL A 11 -13.41 5.37 5.41
CA VAL A 11 -13.22 3.99 5.86
C VAL A 11 -11.72 3.72 5.93
N GLY A 12 -11.15 3.85 7.13
CA GLY A 12 -9.73 3.68 7.41
C GLY A 12 -9.16 4.79 8.31
N GLY A 13 -8.51 4.38 9.42
CA GLY A 13 -7.88 5.28 10.39
C GLY A 13 -6.37 5.47 10.20
N GLY A 14 -5.84 5.13 9.01
CA GLY A 14 -4.42 5.28 8.68
C GLY A 14 -4.04 6.71 8.28
N GLY A 15 -2.81 6.89 7.80
CA GLY A 15 -2.30 8.22 7.42
C GLY A 15 -3.18 8.92 6.37
N ALA A 16 -3.57 8.22 5.29
CA ALA A 16 -4.40 8.79 4.23
C ALA A 16 -5.80 9.16 4.73
N GLY A 17 -6.46 8.22 5.42
CA GLY A 17 -7.80 8.42 5.95
C GLY A 17 -7.86 9.56 6.96
N MET A 18 -6.90 9.64 7.88
CA MET A 18 -6.84 10.75 8.84
C MET A 18 -6.49 12.08 8.19
N ARG A 19 -5.69 12.13 7.11
CA ARG A 19 -5.43 13.39 6.40
C ARG A 19 -6.64 13.86 5.60
N ALA A 20 -7.39 12.95 4.98
CA ALA A 20 -8.65 13.26 4.28
C ALA A 20 -9.73 13.73 5.28
N ALA A 21 -9.89 13.01 6.38
CA ALA A 21 -10.84 13.38 7.43
C ALA A 21 -10.52 14.73 8.06
N LEU A 22 -9.24 15.01 8.32
CA LEU A 22 -8.79 16.29 8.86
C LEU A 22 -9.15 17.46 7.93
N GLN A 23 -8.96 17.29 6.61
CA GLN A 23 -9.33 18.31 5.64
C GLN A 23 -10.83 18.63 5.74
N LEU A 24 -11.68 17.59 5.72
CA LEU A 24 -13.14 17.76 5.74
C LEU A 24 -13.67 18.29 7.07
N ALA A 25 -13.09 17.86 8.19
CA ALA A 25 -13.45 18.33 9.52
C ALA A 25 -13.16 19.83 9.66
N GLN A 26 -12.03 20.31 9.11
CA GLN A 26 -11.68 21.73 9.08
C GLN A 26 -12.66 22.57 8.25
N SER A 27 -13.31 21.97 7.26
CA SER A 27 -14.32 22.64 6.42
C SER A 27 -15.70 22.77 7.08
N GLY A 28 -15.91 22.15 8.24
CA GLY A 28 -17.18 22.18 8.99
C GLY A 28 -18.26 21.19 8.49
N TYR A 29 -17.92 20.29 7.57
CA TYR A 29 -18.82 19.22 7.12
C TYR A 29 -18.91 18.10 8.16
N LYS A 30 -20.06 17.42 8.22
CA LYS A 30 -20.23 16.31 9.15
C LYS A 30 -19.46 15.10 8.65
N THR A 31 -18.29 14.85 9.23
CA THR A 31 -17.37 13.80 8.79
C THR A 31 -17.18 12.72 9.84
N ALA A 32 -17.15 11.46 9.39
CA ALA A 32 -16.86 10.31 10.23
C ALA A 32 -15.68 9.49 9.70
N VAL A 33 -14.86 8.98 10.62
CA VAL A 33 -13.84 7.96 10.34
C VAL A 33 -14.30 6.63 10.94
N ILE A 34 -14.48 5.63 10.09
CA ILE A 34 -14.74 4.24 10.48
C ILE A 34 -13.41 3.49 10.44
N SER A 35 -12.97 2.93 11.57
CA SER A 35 -11.74 2.15 11.63
C SER A 35 -11.93 0.88 12.43
N LYS A 36 -11.54 -0.27 11.86
CA LYS A 36 -11.66 -1.58 12.53
C LYS A 36 -10.70 -1.78 13.69
N VAL A 37 -9.71 -0.91 13.83
CA VAL A 37 -8.83 -0.81 14.99
C VAL A 37 -8.83 0.62 15.49
N PHE A 38 -8.32 0.86 16.69
CA PHE A 38 -8.04 2.22 17.12
C PHE A 38 -7.07 2.90 16.12
N PRO A 39 -7.28 4.16 15.68
CA PRO A 39 -6.57 4.77 14.56
C PRO A 39 -5.04 4.66 14.62
N THR A 40 -4.42 4.86 15.79
CA THR A 40 -2.96 4.76 15.96
C THR A 40 -2.40 3.32 15.94
N ARG A 41 -3.26 2.32 15.71
CA ARG A 41 -2.90 0.91 15.46
C ARG A 41 -2.90 0.56 13.97
N SER A 42 -3.28 1.50 13.11
CA SER A 42 -3.19 1.34 11.65
C SER A 42 -1.73 1.08 11.22
N HIS A 43 -1.54 0.31 10.14
CA HIS A 43 -0.20 -0.13 9.74
C HIS A 43 0.79 1.01 9.40
N THR A 44 0.30 2.20 9.06
CA THR A 44 1.11 3.41 8.94
C THR A 44 2.02 3.63 10.17
N VAL A 45 1.60 3.23 11.38
CA VAL A 45 2.40 3.36 12.61
C VAL A 45 3.75 2.63 12.52
N SER A 46 3.81 1.57 11.71
CA SER A 46 4.98 0.72 11.53
C SER A 46 5.91 1.21 10.42
N ALA A 47 5.57 2.28 9.69
CA ALA A 47 6.48 2.83 8.68
C ALA A 47 7.71 3.47 9.35
N GLN A 48 8.90 3.18 8.81
CA GLN A 48 10.17 3.51 9.47
C GLN A 48 10.92 4.64 8.76
N GLY A 49 11.43 4.34 7.56
CA GLY A 49 12.52 5.09 6.92
C GLY A 49 12.28 6.58 6.62
N GLY A 50 11.03 7.00 6.40
CA GLY A 50 10.69 8.41 6.25
C GLY A 50 9.74 8.73 5.11
N ILE A 51 9.62 10.01 4.79
CA ILE A 51 8.76 10.57 3.74
C ILE A 51 9.65 11.23 2.68
N THR A 52 9.68 10.67 1.48
CA THR A 52 10.52 11.16 0.37
C THR A 52 9.91 12.43 -0.21
N CYS A 53 10.60 13.57 -0.13
CA CYS A 53 10.10 14.84 -0.64
C CYS A 53 11.22 15.87 -0.81
N ALA A 54 11.22 16.61 -1.92
CA ALA A 54 12.19 17.64 -2.25
C ALA A 54 11.93 18.96 -1.48
N ILE A 55 12.19 18.97 -0.16
CA ILE A 55 12.11 20.18 0.69
C ILE A 55 13.42 20.99 0.74
N ALA A 56 14.40 20.60 -0.07
CA ALA A 56 15.72 21.22 -0.20
C ALA A 56 16.41 21.48 1.16
N SER A 57 16.33 20.51 2.08
CA SER A 57 16.89 20.63 3.44
C SER A 57 18.33 20.13 3.51
N ALA A 58 18.58 18.91 3.01
CA ALA A 58 19.93 18.35 2.92
C ALA A 58 20.72 18.85 1.70
N ASP A 59 20.02 19.19 0.62
CA ASP A 59 20.59 19.81 -0.58
C ASP A 59 19.74 21.02 -0.98
N PRO A 60 20.26 22.25 -0.87
CA PRO A 60 19.54 23.46 -1.27
C PRO A 60 19.13 23.49 -2.74
N GLU A 61 19.79 22.72 -3.60
CA GLU A 61 19.51 22.64 -5.03
C GLU A 61 18.55 21.49 -5.39
N ASP A 62 18.04 20.73 -4.41
CA ASP A 62 17.09 19.65 -4.72
C ASP A 62 15.82 20.18 -5.37
N ASP A 63 15.29 19.40 -6.30
CA ASP A 63 14.22 19.82 -7.19
C ASP A 63 13.13 18.75 -7.23
N TRP A 64 11.87 19.16 -7.08
CA TRP A 64 10.74 18.25 -7.18
C TRP A 64 10.67 17.55 -8.55
N ARG A 65 11.22 18.15 -9.61
CA ARG A 65 11.32 17.55 -10.95
C ARG A 65 12.30 16.38 -10.99
N TRP A 66 13.35 16.41 -10.17
CA TRP A 66 14.25 15.26 -10.02
C TRP A 66 13.56 14.13 -9.27
N HIS A 67 12.78 14.46 -8.24
CA HIS A 67 11.93 13.48 -7.55
C HIS A 67 10.87 12.88 -8.47
N MET A 68 10.26 13.68 -9.35
CA MET A 68 9.34 13.20 -10.38
C MET A 68 10.04 12.23 -11.33
N TYR A 69 11.20 12.60 -11.88
CA TYR A 69 12.00 11.72 -12.74
C TYR A 69 12.31 10.38 -12.08
N ASP A 70 12.80 10.42 -10.84
CA ASP A 70 13.11 9.22 -10.07
C ASP A 70 11.86 8.34 -9.91
N THR A 71 10.70 8.95 -9.66
CA THR A 71 9.44 8.24 -9.46
C THR A 71 8.92 7.63 -10.76
N VAL A 72 8.98 8.35 -11.90
CA VAL A 72 8.59 7.82 -13.22
C VAL A 72 9.51 6.68 -13.67
N LYS A 73 10.83 6.85 -13.53
CA LYS A 73 11.77 5.76 -13.78
C LYS A 73 11.54 4.61 -12.80
N GLY A 74 11.31 4.92 -11.54
CA GLY A 74 11.09 3.97 -10.45
C GLY A 74 9.89 3.07 -10.67
N SER A 75 8.79 3.64 -11.19
CA SER A 75 7.53 2.98 -11.53
C SER A 75 7.60 2.14 -12.81
N ASP A 76 8.75 2.14 -13.48
CA ASP A 76 9.01 1.48 -14.76
C ASP A 76 8.01 1.92 -15.86
N TYR A 77 7.74 3.22 -15.88
CA TYR A 77 6.96 3.94 -16.90
C TYR A 77 5.47 3.57 -17.00
N ILE A 78 4.93 2.82 -16.03
CA ILE A 78 3.48 2.63 -15.89
C ILE A 78 2.91 3.39 -14.68
N GLY A 79 3.60 4.44 -14.23
CA GLY A 79 3.03 5.42 -13.31
C GLY A 79 2.53 6.64 -14.08
N ASP A 80 1.33 7.10 -13.75
CA ASP A 80 0.65 8.23 -14.39
C ASP A 80 1.41 9.52 -14.11
N GLN A 81 1.99 10.13 -15.14
CA GLN A 81 2.94 11.23 -14.98
C GLN A 81 2.29 12.52 -14.47
N ASP A 82 1.02 12.77 -14.77
CA ASP A 82 0.25 13.89 -14.21
C ASP A 82 0.05 13.72 -12.69
N ALA A 83 -0.25 12.50 -12.24
CA ALA A 83 -0.37 12.19 -10.82
C ALA A 83 0.97 12.24 -10.09
N ILE A 84 2.05 11.75 -10.71
CA ILE A 84 3.40 11.83 -10.14
C ILE A 84 3.86 13.29 -10.07
N GLU A 85 3.61 14.08 -11.12
CA GLU A 85 3.86 15.52 -11.12
C GLU A 85 3.12 16.21 -9.97
N TYR A 86 1.82 15.94 -9.81
CA TYR A 86 1.04 16.48 -8.71
C TYR A 86 1.67 16.11 -7.35
N MET A 87 1.96 14.82 -7.13
CA MET A 87 2.55 14.33 -5.88
C MET A 87 3.88 15.01 -5.54
N CYS A 88 4.79 15.09 -6.51
CA CYS A 88 6.12 15.65 -6.29
C CYS A 88 6.08 17.19 -6.15
N SER A 89 5.26 17.89 -6.93
CA SER A 89 5.18 19.36 -6.91
C SER A 89 4.51 19.91 -5.66
N VAL A 90 3.43 19.29 -5.17
CA VAL A 90 2.72 19.74 -3.96
C VAL A 90 3.30 19.14 -2.67
N GLY A 91 4.13 18.11 -2.79
CA GLY A 91 4.72 17.40 -1.67
C GLY A 91 5.41 18.32 -0.64
N PRO A 92 6.26 19.28 -1.04
CA PRO A 92 6.95 20.14 -0.09
C PRO A 92 6.00 20.92 0.82
N GLU A 93 4.92 21.47 0.27
CA GLU A 93 3.87 22.17 1.05
C GLU A 93 3.25 21.21 2.08
N ALA A 94 2.93 19.99 1.68
CA ALA A 94 2.34 18.98 2.54
C ALA A 94 3.29 18.55 3.68
N ILE A 95 4.61 18.48 3.45
CA ILE A 95 5.59 18.18 4.50
C ILE A 95 5.69 19.30 5.52
N PHE A 96 5.74 20.56 5.07
CA PHE A 96 5.76 21.70 6.00
C PHE A 96 4.46 21.81 6.79
N GLU A 97 3.32 21.46 6.18
CA GLU A 97 2.04 21.38 6.90
C GLU A 97 2.11 20.38 8.07
N LEU A 98 2.70 19.18 7.86
CA LEU A 98 2.89 18.20 8.92
C LEU A 98 3.84 18.69 10.03
N GLU A 99 4.88 19.43 9.67
CA GLU A 99 5.81 20.01 10.64
C GLU A 99 5.11 21.06 11.51
N HIS A 100 4.31 21.94 10.91
CA HIS A 100 3.48 22.92 11.61
C HIS A 100 2.38 22.27 12.47
N MET A 101 1.93 21.06 12.12
CA MET A 101 1.05 20.23 12.95
C MET A 101 1.75 19.63 14.17
N GLY A 102 3.07 19.73 14.25
CA GLY A 102 3.90 19.24 15.36
C GLY A 102 4.57 17.89 15.11
N LEU A 103 4.71 17.44 13.85
CA LEU A 103 5.43 16.19 13.55
C LEU A 103 6.90 16.33 13.98
N PRO A 104 7.40 15.49 14.90
CA PRO A 104 8.74 15.61 15.46
C PRO A 104 9.81 15.04 14.53
N PHE A 105 10.00 15.66 13.36
CA PHE A 105 11.13 15.33 12.48
C PHE A 105 12.46 15.51 13.22
N SER A 106 13.41 14.60 12.95
CA SER A 106 14.82 14.80 13.32
C SER A 106 15.35 16.07 12.66
N ARG A 107 16.38 16.68 13.25
CA ARG A 107 16.88 17.99 12.81
C ARG A 107 18.33 17.94 12.34
N THR A 108 18.67 18.86 11.44
CA THR A 108 20.06 19.24 11.14
C THR A 108 20.59 20.18 12.24
N GLU A 109 21.87 20.52 12.19
CA GLU A 109 22.49 21.46 13.14
C GLU A 109 21.86 22.88 13.05
N GLU A 110 21.36 23.25 11.87
CA GLU A 110 20.67 24.51 11.59
C GLU A 110 19.18 24.48 11.98
N GLY A 111 18.68 23.38 12.55
CA GLY A 111 17.29 23.23 12.96
C GLY A 111 16.30 22.93 11.83
N ARG A 112 16.79 22.65 10.61
CA ARG A 112 15.93 22.21 9.49
C ARG A 112 15.58 20.73 9.62
N ILE A 113 14.59 20.26 8.85
CA ILE A 113 14.20 18.85 8.82
C ILE A 113 15.35 18.00 8.28
N TYR A 114 15.77 16.96 9.02
CA TYR A 114 16.77 16.01 8.57
C TYR A 114 16.23 15.17 7.39
N GLN A 115 17.02 15.06 6.32
CA GLN A 115 16.77 14.16 5.21
C GLN A 115 17.92 13.17 5.06
N ARG A 116 17.61 11.91 4.74
CA ARG A 116 18.59 10.83 4.52
C ARG A 116 18.53 10.26 3.08
N PRO A 117 19.60 9.60 2.59
CA PRO A 117 19.55 8.84 1.35
C PRO A 117 18.54 7.68 1.42
N PHE A 118 18.00 7.30 0.27
CA PHE A 118 17.10 6.16 0.12
C PHE A 118 17.18 5.58 -1.29
N GLY A 119 16.60 4.40 -1.48
CA GLY A 119 16.68 3.68 -2.75
C GLY A 119 16.02 4.43 -3.91
N GLY A 120 16.71 4.49 -5.05
CA GLY A 120 16.23 5.08 -6.29
C GLY A 120 16.10 6.61 -6.28
N GLN A 121 16.90 7.31 -5.47
CA GLN A 121 16.91 8.78 -5.41
C GLN A 121 18.17 9.35 -6.06
N SER A 122 18.00 10.23 -7.04
CA SER A 122 19.10 10.85 -7.78
C SER A 122 18.94 12.37 -7.92
N LYS A 123 20.05 13.05 -8.21
CA LYS A 123 20.07 14.47 -8.58
C LYS A 123 20.16 14.60 -10.10
N ASN A 124 19.81 15.77 -10.64
CA ASN A 124 19.94 16.10 -12.06
C ASN A 124 19.45 14.97 -12.99
N PHE A 125 18.20 14.55 -12.83
CA PHE A 125 17.55 13.54 -13.68
C PHE A 125 18.35 12.23 -13.85
N GLY A 126 18.97 11.73 -12.78
CA GLY A 126 19.75 10.49 -12.81
C GLY A 126 21.26 10.68 -12.94
N GLU A 127 21.73 11.86 -13.34
CA GLU A 127 23.14 12.09 -13.68
C GLU A 127 23.97 12.68 -12.52
N GLY A 128 23.31 13.26 -11.52
CA GLY A 128 23.96 14.01 -10.44
C GLY A 128 24.32 13.18 -9.20
N GLY A 129 24.28 11.84 -9.30
CA GLY A 129 24.55 10.94 -8.19
C GLY A 129 23.42 10.85 -7.16
N GLN A 130 23.71 10.23 -6.02
CA GLN A 130 22.73 9.93 -4.96
C GLN A 130 22.14 11.21 -4.34
N ALA A 131 20.82 11.29 -4.29
CA ALA A 131 20.12 12.32 -3.52
C ALA A 131 19.79 11.86 -2.10
N ALA A 132 19.53 12.81 -1.21
CA ALA A 132 19.11 12.56 0.16
C ALA A 132 17.87 13.39 0.47
N ARG A 133 16.69 12.86 0.10
CA ARG A 133 15.43 13.60 0.22
C ARG A 133 14.35 12.95 1.07
N THR A 134 14.70 11.92 1.83
CA THR A 134 13.76 11.25 2.75
C THR A 134 13.75 11.92 4.12
N CYS A 135 12.70 12.71 4.38
CA CYS A 135 12.45 13.38 5.66
C CYS A 135 12.15 12.34 6.75
N ALA A 136 12.85 12.37 7.88
CA ALA A 136 12.76 11.28 8.86
C ALA A 136 12.65 11.76 10.31
N ALA A 137 11.92 11.00 11.13
CA ALA A 137 11.90 11.10 12.58
C ALA A 137 12.56 9.83 13.15
N ALA A 138 13.89 9.85 13.25
CA ALA A 138 14.70 8.64 13.34
C ALA A 138 14.20 7.58 12.34
N ASP A 139 14.05 6.32 12.74
CA ASP A 139 13.42 5.25 11.97
C ASP A 139 12.01 4.92 12.46
N ARG A 140 11.29 5.92 13.01
CA ARG A 140 9.92 5.80 13.53
C ARG A 140 8.98 6.82 12.87
N THR A 141 9.24 7.18 11.62
CA THR A 141 8.53 8.28 10.95
C THR A 141 7.03 8.03 10.79
N GLY A 142 6.63 6.78 10.52
CA GLY A 142 5.23 6.39 10.46
C GLY A 142 4.50 6.53 11.79
N HIS A 143 5.16 6.15 12.89
CA HIS A 143 4.65 6.36 14.24
C HIS A 143 4.43 7.84 14.53
N ALA A 144 5.44 8.68 14.27
CA ALA A 144 5.35 10.12 14.45
C ALA A 144 4.20 10.73 13.61
N LEU A 145 4.16 10.41 12.31
CA LEU A 145 3.13 10.87 11.39
C LEU A 145 1.72 10.53 11.87
N LEU A 146 1.50 9.25 12.20
CA LEU A 146 0.17 8.77 12.54
C LEU A 146 -0.35 9.38 13.84
N HIS A 147 0.52 9.52 14.85
CA HIS A 147 0.16 10.19 16.10
C HIS A 147 -0.11 11.67 15.92
N THR A 148 0.68 12.39 15.12
CA THR A 148 0.45 13.81 14.80
C THR A 148 -0.89 14.01 14.08
N LEU A 149 -1.19 13.19 13.08
CA LEU A 149 -2.48 13.27 12.36
C LEU A 149 -3.66 12.94 13.27
N TYR A 150 -3.53 11.96 14.16
CA TYR A 150 -4.56 11.63 15.13
C TYR A 150 -4.83 12.80 16.10
N GLN A 151 -3.77 13.38 16.68
CA GLN A 151 -3.87 14.55 17.56
C GLN A 151 -4.56 15.74 16.87
N ASN A 152 -4.25 15.98 15.60
CA ASN A 152 -4.87 17.06 14.83
C ASN A 152 -6.34 16.76 14.48
N ASN A 153 -6.73 15.50 14.26
CA ASN A 153 -8.14 15.15 14.11
C ASN A 153 -8.91 15.36 15.43
N ILE A 154 -8.33 15.00 16.58
CA ILE A 154 -8.95 15.27 17.89
C ILE A 154 -9.13 16.79 18.10
N LYS A 155 -8.11 17.59 17.76
CA LYS A 155 -8.19 19.06 17.82
C LYS A 155 -9.33 19.64 16.95
N ASN A 156 -9.66 18.99 15.84
CA ASN A 156 -10.70 19.43 14.90
C ASN A 156 -12.01 18.64 15.04
N GLU A 157 -12.20 17.95 16.18
CA GLU A 157 -13.46 17.28 16.54
C GLU A 157 -13.97 16.27 15.50
N THR A 158 -13.08 15.61 14.76
CA THR A 158 -13.43 14.52 13.85
C THR A 158 -14.20 13.42 14.60
N VAL A 159 -15.34 12.97 14.06
CA VAL A 159 -16.11 11.87 14.66
C VAL A 159 -15.46 10.53 14.33
N PHE A 160 -15.16 9.73 15.35
CA PHE A 160 -14.55 8.41 15.19
C PHE A 160 -15.51 7.29 15.58
N PHE A 161 -15.70 6.35 14.67
CA PHE A 161 -16.23 5.02 14.91
C PHE A 161 -15.04 4.06 15.06
N ASN A 162 -14.44 4.07 16.26
CA ASN A 162 -13.30 3.21 16.60
C ASN A 162 -13.77 1.78 16.82
N GLU A 163 -13.05 0.81 16.25
CA GLU A 163 -13.40 -0.61 16.28
C GLU A 163 -14.77 -0.88 15.64
N TRP A 164 -15.00 -0.26 14.48
CA TRP A 164 -16.10 -0.57 13.57
C TRP A 164 -15.54 -1.15 12.27
N PHE A 165 -16.11 -2.26 11.83
CA PHE A 165 -15.72 -2.92 10.59
C PHE A 165 -16.71 -2.55 9.47
N ALA A 166 -16.22 -1.96 8.40
CA ALA A 166 -17.02 -1.75 7.19
C ALA A 166 -17.17 -3.08 6.45
N VAL A 167 -18.42 -3.47 6.20
CA VAL A 167 -18.78 -4.77 5.63
C VAL A 167 -18.79 -4.68 4.11
N ASP A 168 -19.64 -3.81 3.55
CA ASP A 168 -19.78 -3.63 2.10
C ASP A 168 -20.33 -2.24 1.76
N LEU A 169 -20.09 -1.82 0.50
CA LEU A 169 -20.63 -0.59 -0.07
C LEU A 169 -22.13 -0.69 -0.27
N VAL A 170 -22.84 0.42 -0.06
CA VAL A 170 -24.25 0.56 -0.46
C VAL A 170 -24.29 1.35 -1.77
N LYS A 171 -24.75 0.69 -2.85
CA LYS A 171 -25.01 1.34 -4.14
C LYS A 171 -26.50 1.61 -4.29
N ASN A 172 -26.85 2.80 -4.77
CA ASN A 172 -28.23 3.09 -5.15
C ASN A 172 -28.55 2.49 -6.54
N GLN A 173 -29.81 2.61 -6.96
CA GLN A 173 -30.31 2.13 -8.26
C GLN A 173 -29.71 2.82 -9.50
N ASP A 174 -28.98 3.94 -9.32
CA ASP A 174 -28.25 4.62 -10.41
C ASP A 174 -26.77 4.19 -10.45
N GLY A 175 -26.36 3.24 -9.60
CA GLY A 175 -24.98 2.74 -9.51
C GLY A 175 -24.04 3.62 -8.67
N ALA A 176 -24.53 4.70 -8.07
CA ALA A 176 -23.74 5.58 -7.20
C ALA A 176 -23.56 4.96 -5.81
N VAL A 177 -22.39 5.16 -5.22
CA VAL A 177 -22.10 4.78 -3.83
C VAL A 177 -22.67 5.83 -2.88
N VAL A 178 -23.49 5.38 -1.94
CA VAL A 178 -24.21 6.25 -0.98
C VAL A 178 -23.96 5.87 0.48
N GLY A 179 -22.86 5.16 0.74
CA GLY A 179 -22.41 4.82 2.10
C GLY A 179 -21.91 3.38 2.21
N VAL A 180 -21.86 2.89 3.46
CA VAL A 180 -21.44 1.52 3.79
C VAL A 180 -22.34 0.89 4.84
N ILE A 181 -22.44 -0.44 4.81
CA ILE A 181 -22.86 -1.22 5.97
C ILE A 181 -21.65 -1.36 6.89
N ALA A 182 -21.82 -1.09 8.18
CA ALA A 182 -20.78 -1.26 9.18
C ALA A 182 -21.29 -2.02 10.41
N ILE A 183 -20.40 -2.81 11.02
CA ILE A 183 -20.66 -3.51 12.28
C ILE A 183 -19.77 -2.95 13.39
N CYS A 184 -20.37 -2.57 14.51
CA CYS A 184 -19.66 -2.23 15.74
C CYS A 184 -19.07 -3.49 16.34
N ILE A 185 -17.73 -3.59 16.43
CA ILE A 185 -17.08 -4.79 16.96
C ILE A 185 -17.43 -4.96 18.44
N GLU A 186 -17.48 -3.87 19.21
CA GLU A 186 -17.80 -3.91 20.65
C GLU A 186 -19.17 -4.54 20.94
N THR A 187 -20.21 -4.18 20.18
CA THR A 187 -21.60 -4.55 20.51
C THR A 187 -22.22 -5.58 19.56
N GLY A 188 -21.66 -5.73 18.36
CA GLY A 188 -22.28 -6.48 17.26
C GLY A 188 -23.40 -5.72 16.53
N GLU A 189 -23.66 -4.45 16.86
CA GLU A 189 -24.68 -3.65 16.17
C GLU A 189 -24.28 -3.41 14.71
N THR A 190 -25.21 -3.66 13.79
CA THR A 190 -25.07 -3.34 12.37
C THR A 190 -25.84 -2.07 12.01
N VAL A 191 -25.20 -1.17 11.27
CA VAL A 191 -25.79 0.10 10.83
C VAL A 191 -25.48 0.38 9.37
N TYR A 192 -26.39 1.10 8.72
CA TYR A 192 -26.10 1.75 7.45
C TYR A 192 -25.56 3.15 7.73
N VAL A 193 -24.31 3.39 7.36
CA VAL A 193 -23.69 4.73 7.43
C VAL A 193 -23.86 5.39 6.06
N LYS A 194 -24.91 6.20 5.93
CA LYS A 194 -25.24 6.97 4.73
C LYS A 194 -24.27 8.15 4.57
N SER A 195 -23.79 8.37 3.35
CA SER A 195 -22.90 9.47 3.01
C SER A 195 -23.11 9.99 1.59
N LYS A 196 -22.63 11.21 1.30
CA LYS A 196 -22.52 11.75 -0.06
C LYS A 196 -21.16 11.47 -0.70
N ALA A 197 -20.15 11.24 0.14
CA ALA A 197 -18.80 10.87 -0.25
C ALA A 197 -18.28 9.77 0.68
N THR A 198 -18.01 8.59 0.12
CA THR A 198 -17.37 7.46 0.81
C THR A 198 -15.92 7.36 0.34
N VAL A 199 -14.97 7.54 1.25
CA VAL A 199 -13.53 7.50 0.97
C VAL A 199 -12.95 6.22 1.53
N PHE A 200 -12.43 5.34 0.68
CA PHE A 200 -11.65 4.19 1.10
C PHE A 200 -10.20 4.58 1.37
N ALA A 201 -9.75 4.25 2.57
CA ALA A 201 -8.37 4.43 3.04
C ALA A 201 -7.94 3.22 3.89
N THR A 202 -8.33 2.02 3.46
CA THR A 202 -8.26 0.77 4.23
C THR A 202 -6.87 0.14 4.29
N GLY A 203 -5.89 0.71 3.57
CA GLY A 203 -4.54 0.13 3.44
C GLY A 203 -4.47 -1.04 2.45
N GLY A 204 -3.29 -1.66 2.36
CA GLY A 204 -3.04 -2.81 1.48
C GLY A 204 -3.46 -4.17 2.05
N ALA A 205 -2.98 -5.23 1.38
CA ALA A 205 -3.43 -6.61 1.62
C ALA A 205 -2.28 -7.63 1.74
N GLY A 206 -1.11 -7.27 2.26
CA GLY A 206 0.05 -8.19 2.30
C GLY A 206 -0.20 -9.51 3.04
N ARG A 207 -1.28 -9.62 3.84
CA ARG A 207 -1.71 -10.87 4.49
C ARG A 207 -2.29 -11.91 3.54
N ILE A 208 -2.36 -11.65 2.22
CA ILE A 208 -2.55 -12.71 1.24
C ILE A 208 -1.31 -13.61 1.11
N TYR A 209 -0.13 -13.18 1.57
CA TYR A 209 1.11 -13.95 1.56
C TYR A 209 1.43 -14.57 2.92
N ALA A 210 2.11 -15.72 2.91
CA ALA A 210 2.56 -16.40 4.13
C ALA A 210 3.60 -15.58 4.91
N SER A 211 4.53 -14.91 4.22
CA SER A 211 5.50 -14.00 4.84
C SER A 211 5.30 -12.57 4.35
N THR A 212 4.96 -11.68 5.29
CA THR A 212 4.73 -10.27 5.00
C THR A 212 5.20 -9.39 6.16
N THR A 213 5.68 -8.19 5.83
CA THR A 213 5.96 -7.13 6.80
C THR A 213 4.69 -6.49 7.37
N ASN A 214 3.53 -6.76 6.75
CA ASN A 214 2.27 -6.11 7.05
C ASN A 214 1.70 -6.59 8.39
N ALA A 215 0.96 -5.71 9.06
CA ALA A 215 0.21 -6.07 10.26
C ALA A 215 -0.87 -7.13 9.92
N HIS A 216 -1.39 -7.82 10.94
CA HIS A 216 -2.46 -8.81 10.75
C HIS A 216 -3.74 -8.21 10.14
N ILE A 217 -3.94 -6.91 10.30
CA ILE A 217 -5.12 -6.17 9.84
C ILE A 217 -5.10 -5.78 8.35
N ASN A 218 -3.98 -5.98 7.64
CA ASN A 218 -3.83 -5.64 6.23
C ASN A 218 -4.43 -6.73 5.34
N THR A 219 -5.76 -6.76 5.27
CA THR A 219 -6.56 -7.84 4.68
C THR A 219 -7.26 -7.47 3.38
N GLY A 220 -6.95 -6.30 2.81
CA GLY A 220 -7.53 -5.87 1.53
C GLY A 220 -9.02 -5.58 1.61
N ASP A 221 -9.54 -5.14 2.76
CA ASP A 221 -11.00 -5.01 2.96
C ASP A 221 -11.66 -4.05 1.97
N GLY A 222 -11.04 -2.89 1.73
CA GLY A 222 -11.52 -1.95 0.71
C GLY A 222 -11.49 -2.54 -0.69
N MET A 223 -10.51 -3.40 -0.99
CA MET A 223 -10.43 -4.06 -2.29
C MET A 223 -11.52 -5.11 -2.46
N GLY A 224 -11.74 -5.96 -1.45
CA GLY A 224 -12.84 -6.91 -1.44
C GLY A 224 -14.20 -6.24 -1.56
N MET A 225 -14.43 -5.13 -0.83
CA MET A 225 -15.68 -4.36 -0.93
C MET A 225 -15.87 -3.74 -2.32
N ALA A 226 -14.80 -3.21 -2.91
CA ALA A 226 -14.84 -2.63 -4.25
C ALA A 226 -15.17 -3.67 -5.32
N LEU A 227 -14.47 -4.81 -5.32
CA LEU A 227 -14.70 -5.90 -6.29
C LEU A 227 -16.13 -6.45 -6.22
N ARG A 228 -16.65 -6.70 -5.02
CA ARG A 228 -18.05 -7.15 -4.85
C ARG A 228 -19.08 -6.11 -5.29
N ALA A 229 -18.71 -4.83 -5.31
CA ALA A 229 -19.55 -3.74 -5.79
C ALA A 229 -19.42 -3.49 -7.32
N GLY A 230 -18.68 -4.34 -8.03
CA GLY A 230 -18.41 -4.21 -9.47
C GLY A 230 -17.41 -3.11 -9.82
N VAL A 231 -16.60 -2.66 -8.85
CA VAL A 231 -15.51 -1.71 -9.10
C VAL A 231 -14.27 -2.50 -9.54
N PRO A 232 -13.64 -2.14 -10.68
CA PRO A 232 -12.49 -2.88 -11.15
C PRO A 232 -11.25 -2.63 -10.26
N ALA A 233 -10.33 -3.60 -10.26
CA ALA A 233 -9.04 -3.46 -9.59
C ALA A 233 -7.92 -3.29 -10.61
N GLN A 234 -6.97 -2.40 -10.33
CA GLN A 234 -5.86 -2.07 -11.22
C GLN A 234 -4.53 -2.63 -10.69
N ASP A 235 -3.66 -3.07 -11.60
CA ASP A 235 -2.25 -3.38 -11.34
C ASP A 235 -2.04 -4.34 -10.16
N MET A 236 -2.98 -5.26 -9.94
CA MET A 236 -3.00 -6.16 -8.79
C MET A 236 -1.86 -7.17 -8.78
N GLU A 237 -1.21 -7.41 -9.91
CA GLU A 237 0.00 -8.22 -10.05
C GLU A 237 1.26 -7.55 -9.47
N MET A 238 1.21 -6.23 -9.26
CA MET A 238 2.33 -5.41 -8.84
C MET A 238 2.46 -5.39 -7.31
N TRP A 239 3.12 -6.43 -6.80
CA TRP A 239 3.43 -6.60 -5.37
C TRP A 239 4.90 -6.33 -5.09
N GLN A 240 5.18 -5.33 -4.25
CA GLN A 240 6.54 -5.03 -3.84
C GLN A 240 6.95 -5.95 -2.69
N PHE A 241 8.02 -6.69 -2.92
CA PHE A 241 8.78 -7.38 -1.89
C PHE A 241 9.87 -6.43 -1.40
N HIS A 242 9.79 -6.03 -0.12
CA HIS A 242 10.85 -5.23 0.46
C HIS A 242 12.11 -6.09 0.60
N PRO A 243 13.30 -5.60 0.20
CA PRO A 243 14.52 -6.39 0.25
C PRO A 243 14.82 -6.97 1.64
N THR A 244 14.66 -6.15 2.68
CA THR A 244 15.16 -6.46 4.02
C THR A 244 14.05 -6.72 5.06
N GLY A 245 13.30 -7.80 4.90
CA GLY A 245 12.52 -8.38 6.01
C GLY A 245 13.39 -9.29 6.87
N ILE A 246 13.23 -9.27 8.20
CA ILE A 246 13.98 -10.15 9.11
C ILE A 246 13.65 -11.60 8.78
N TYR A 247 14.67 -12.39 8.47
CA TYR A 247 14.51 -13.81 8.17
C TYR A 247 13.85 -14.56 9.34
N GLY A 248 12.87 -15.41 9.03
CA GLY A 248 12.08 -16.17 10.01
C GLY A 248 10.92 -15.40 10.67
N ALA A 249 10.99 -14.07 10.76
CA ALA A 249 9.97 -13.24 11.41
C ALA A 249 9.12 -12.40 10.44
N GLY A 250 9.68 -11.99 9.30
CA GLY A 250 9.03 -11.12 8.30
C GLY A 250 8.99 -9.63 8.69
N THR A 251 9.36 -9.28 9.94
CA THR A 251 9.41 -7.90 10.42
C THR A 251 10.32 -7.02 9.55
N LEU A 252 9.87 -5.82 9.20
CA LEU A 252 10.64 -4.88 8.38
C LEU A 252 11.90 -4.37 9.10
N VAL A 253 13.03 -4.39 8.40
CA VAL A 253 14.21 -3.57 8.69
C VAL A 253 14.31 -2.47 7.63
N THR A 254 14.28 -1.21 8.05
CA THR A 254 14.18 -0.06 7.14
C THR A 254 15.25 -0.06 6.05
N GLU A 255 14.86 0.35 4.84
CA GLU A 255 15.81 0.71 3.78
C GLU A 255 16.73 1.89 4.19
N GLY A 256 16.33 2.66 5.20
CA GLY A 256 17.20 3.63 5.86
C GLY A 256 18.50 3.03 6.38
N CYS A 257 18.54 1.74 6.73
CA CYS A 257 19.79 1.07 7.08
C CYS A 257 20.83 1.16 5.96
N ARG A 258 20.39 0.94 4.70
CA ARG A 258 21.23 1.07 3.51
C ARG A 258 21.48 2.55 3.17
N GLY A 259 20.48 3.41 3.40
CA GLY A 259 20.60 4.86 3.24
C GLY A 259 21.66 5.50 4.15
N GLU A 260 21.82 5.00 5.37
CA GLU A 260 22.85 5.42 6.32
C GLU A 260 24.22 4.76 6.07
N GLY A 261 24.36 3.93 5.02
CA GLY A 261 25.62 3.31 4.61
C GLY A 261 25.75 1.81 4.88
N GLY A 262 24.70 1.15 5.37
CA GLY A 262 24.62 -0.30 5.44
C GLY A 262 24.61 -0.96 4.06
N TYR A 263 24.98 -2.23 3.99
CA TYR A 263 25.03 -2.96 2.73
C TYR A 263 24.76 -4.45 2.89
N LEU A 264 24.34 -5.09 1.80
CA LEU A 264 24.02 -6.52 1.74
C LEU A 264 25.27 -7.34 1.41
N VAL A 265 25.42 -8.47 2.09
CA VAL A 265 26.49 -9.44 1.83
C VAL A 265 25.95 -10.87 1.76
N ASN A 266 26.52 -11.67 0.86
CA ASN A 266 26.22 -13.10 0.73
C ASN A 266 27.11 -13.94 1.67
N LYS A 267 27.02 -15.28 1.60
CA LYS A 267 27.78 -16.18 2.49
C LYS A 267 29.30 -16.09 2.31
N ASP A 268 29.74 -15.66 1.14
CA ASP A 268 31.16 -15.52 0.78
C ASP A 268 31.73 -14.16 1.23
N GLY A 269 30.89 -13.31 1.84
CA GLY A 269 31.25 -11.97 2.29
C GLY A 269 31.25 -10.92 1.17
N GLU A 270 30.78 -11.28 -0.03
CA GLU A 270 30.71 -10.37 -1.16
C GLU A 270 29.57 -9.35 -0.99
N ARG A 271 29.87 -8.07 -1.21
CA ARG A 271 28.86 -7.03 -1.40
C ARG A 271 28.25 -7.10 -2.80
N PHE A 272 27.44 -8.12 -3.03
CA PHE A 272 26.96 -8.54 -4.36
C PHE A 272 26.19 -7.46 -5.13
N MET A 273 25.58 -6.46 -4.46
CA MET A 273 24.87 -5.39 -5.17
C MET A 273 25.78 -4.52 -6.05
N GLU A 274 27.10 -4.51 -5.84
CA GLU A 274 28.05 -3.86 -6.74
C GLU A 274 28.11 -4.53 -8.13
N ARG A 275 27.79 -5.83 -8.21
CA ARG A 275 27.66 -6.58 -9.46
C ARG A 275 26.32 -6.28 -10.15
N TYR A 276 25.21 -6.30 -9.41
CA TYR A 276 23.87 -6.20 -9.99
C TYR A 276 23.44 -4.77 -10.35
N ALA A 277 23.90 -3.77 -9.59
CA ALA A 277 23.58 -2.36 -9.81
C ALA A 277 24.82 -1.49 -9.60
N PRO A 278 25.75 -1.40 -10.57
CA PRO A 278 27.05 -0.77 -10.36
C PRO A 278 27.01 0.68 -9.87
N ASN A 279 26.02 1.48 -10.30
CA ASN A 279 25.93 2.88 -9.88
C ASN A 279 25.27 3.00 -8.50
N ALA A 280 24.03 2.52 -8.37
CA ALA A 280 23.22 2.70 -7.15
C ALA A 280 23.51 1.68 -6.04
N LYS A 281 24.09 0.52 -6.36
CA LYS A 281 24.40 -0.57 -5.43
C LYS A 281 23.18 -0.96 -4.58
N ASP A 282 23.33 -0.99 -3.27
CA ASP A 282 22.29 -1.33 -2.29
C ASP A 282 21.10 -0.34 -2.27
N LEU A 283 21.24 0.82 -2.93
CA LEU A 283 20.21 1.85 -3.10
C LEU A 283 19.58 1.83 -4.51
N ALA A 284 19.70 0.72 -5.25
CA ALA A 284 18.92 0.50 -6.47
C ALA A 284 17.41 0.40 -6.20
N GLY A 285 16.60 0.29 -7.27
CA GLY A 285 15.17 0.00 -7.16
C GLY A 285 14.91 -1.28 -6.35
N ARG A 286 13.87 -1.28 -5.50
CA ARG A 286 13.57 -2.39 -4.58
C ARG A 286 13.35 -3.71 -5.30
N ASP A 287 12.68 -3.67 -6.45
CA ASP A 287 12.47 -4.81 -7.32
C ASP A 287 13.79 -5.44 -7.78
N VAL A 288 14.78 -4.62 -8.13
CA VAL A 288 16.13 -5.07 -8.53
C VAL A 288 16.84 -5.70 -7.34
N VAL A 289 16.90 -5.01 -6.19
CA VAL A 289 17.58 -5.53 -4.99
C VAL A 289 16.95 -6.83 -4.52
N ALA A 290 15.61 -6.93 -4.50
CA ALA A 290 14.90 -8.13 -4.10
C ALA A 290 15.21 -9.32 -5.04
N ARG A 291 15.18 -9.11 -6.37
CA ARG A 291 15.56 -10.15 -7.33
C ARG A 291 17.02 -10.58 -7.15
N SER A 292 17.95 -9.64 -7.00
CA SER A 292 19.36 -9.94 -6.78
C SER A 292 19.57 -10.81 -5.54
N MET A 293 18.88 -10.50 -4.43
CA MET A 293 18.94 -11.31 -3.21
C MET A 293 18.42 -12.74 -3.43
N VAL A 294 17.30 -12.90 -4.16
CA VAL A 294 16.75 -14.23 -4.46
C VAL A 294 17.69 -15.01 -5.38
N LEU A 295 18.30 -14.37 -6.38
CA LEU A 295 19.30 -15.02 -7.25
C LEU A 295 20.52 -15.49 -6.47
N GLU A 296 21.06 -14.67 -5.55
CA GLU A 296 22.15 -15.12 -4.67
C GLU A 296 21.79 -16.36 -3.86
N ILE A 297 20.55 -16.43 -3.35
CA ILE A 297 20.05 -17.60 -2.60
C ILE A 297 19.92 -18.83 -3.51
N LEU A 298 19.26 -18.68 -4.66
CA LEU A 298 19.03 -19.78 -5.61
C LEU A 298 20.33 -20.34 -6.22
N GLU A 299 21.33 -19.48 -6.42
CA GLU A 299 22.66 -19.87 -6.90
C GLU A 299 23.55 -20.43 -5.77
N GLY A 300 22.98 -20.68 -4.59
CA GLY A 300 23.63 -21.34 -3.47
C GLY A 300 24.59 -20.45 -2.68
N ARG A 301 24.52 -19.12 -2.84
CA ARG A 301 25.32 -18.12 -2.09
C ARG A 301 24.59 -17.53 -0.89
N GLY A 302 23.41 -18.04 -0.56
CA GLY A 302 22.70 -17.69 0.68
C GLY A 302 23.44 -18.11 1.95
N CYS A 303 23.18 -17.39 3.03
CA CYS A 303 23.76 -17.50 4.36
C CYS A 303 22.99 -18.47 5.28
N GLY A 304 23.61 -18.83 6.40
CA GLY A 304 23.01 -19.69 7.42
C GLY A 304 23.07 -21.18 7.07
N PRO A 305 22.56 -22.05 7.97
CA PRO A 305 22.64 -23.50 7.78
C PRO A 305 21.86 -24.00 6.56
N ASN A 306 20.81 -23.28 6.16
CA ASN A 306 19.93 -23.64 5.05
C ASN A 306 20.24 -22.86 3.75
N GLY A 307 21.11 -21.85 3.80
CA GLY A 307 21.44 -21.02 2.64
C GLY A 307 20.27 -20.19 2.10
N ASP A 308 19.35 -19.73 2.96
CA ASP A 308 18.02 -19.22 2.60
C ASP A 308 17.77 -17.74 2.96
N HIS A 309 18.83 -17.01 3.30
CA HIS A 309 18.80 -15.57 3.52
C HIS A 309 20.14 -14.94 3.15
N VAL A 310 20.24 -13.62 3.17
CA VAL A 310 21.52 -12.89 3.10
C VAL A 310 21.70 -12.03 4.35
N LYS A 311 22.81 -11.29 4.44
CA LYS A 311 23.13 -10.50 5.64
C LYS A 311 23.13 -9.00 5.32
N LEU A 312 22.49 -8.21 6.16
CA LEU A 312 22.56 -6.75 6.16
C LEU A 312 23.60 -6.30 7.20
N LYS A 313 24.72 -5.76 6.73
CA LYS A 313 25.85 -5.34 7.57
C LYS A 313 25.72 -3.86 7.96
N LEU A 314 25.87 -3.57 9.25
CA LEU A 314 25.68 -2.25 9.86
C LEU A 314 26.72 -1.85 10.91
N ASP A 315 27.49 -2.81 11.43
CA ASP A 315 28.44 -2.62 12.54
C ASP A 315 29.52 -1.55 12.24
N HIS A 316 29.86 -1.33 10.97
CA HIS A 316 30.83 -0.30 10.56
C HIS A 316 30.34 1.13 10.72
N LEU A 317 29.03 1.34 10.93
CA LEU A 317 28.45 2.67 11.17
C LEU A 317 28.74 3.18 12.59
N GLY A 318 29.04 2.28 13.53
CA GLY A 318 29.25 2.59 14.94
C GLY A 318 27.94 2.71 15.74
N GLU A 319 28.04 2.45 17.05
CA GLU A 319 26.90 2.40 17.97
C GLU A 319 26.14 3.73 18.04
N ASP A 320 26.85 4.87 18.09
CA ASP A 320 26.24 6.19 18.21
C ASP A 320 25.30 6.52 17.02
N VAL A 321 25.73 6.19 15.79
CA VAL A 321 24.91 6.40 14.58
C VAL A 321 23.70 5.48 14.60
N LEU A 322 23.89 4.21 14.97
CA LEU A 322 22.82 3.22 15.03
C LEU A 322 21.74 3.61 16.06
N GLU A 323 22.13 3.92 17.30
CA GLU A 323 21.19 4.26 18.37
C GLU A 323 20.55 5.66 18.17
N SER A 324 21.17 6.54 17.38
CA SER A 324 20.58 7.84 17.02
C SER A 324 19.63 7.78 15.81
N ARG A 325 20.08 7.18 14.70
CA ARG A 325 19.40 7.24 13.39
C ARG A 325 18.50 6.04 13.11
N LEU A 326 18.81 4.90 13.74
CA LEU A 326 18.23 3.58 13.52
C LEU A 326 17.87 2.82 14.85
N PRO A 327 17.35 3.49 15.91
CA PRO A 327 17.09 2.83 17.19
C PRO A 327 15.99 1.76 17.09
N GLY A 328 14.94 2.02 16.31
CA GLY A 328 13.83 1.08 16.14
C GLY A 328 14.29 -0.26 15.57
N ILE A 329 15.13 -0.27 14.54
CA ILE A 329 15.63 -1.52 13.97
C ILE A 329 16.64 -2.23 14.87
N CYS A 330 17.36 -1.51 15.73
CA CYS A 330 18.22 -2.12 16.74
C CYS A 330 17.40 -2.94 17.73
N GLU A 331 16.28 -2.38 18.21
CA GLU A 331 15.33 -3.09 19.05
C GLU A 331 14.72 -4.31 18.32
N LEU A 332 14.25 -4.12 17.07
CA LEU A 332 13.62 -5.19 16.29
C LEU A 332 14.59 -6.35 15.97
N SER A 333 15.83 -6.04 15.59
CA SER A 333 16.85 -7.07 15.32
C SER A 333 17.18 -7.88 16.57
N ARG A 334 17.42 -7.21 17.71
CA ARG A 334 17.71 -7.89 18.99
C ARG A 334 16.53 -8.78 19.44
N THR A 335 15.30 -8.32 19.18
CA THR A 335 14.07 -9.02 19.58
C THR A 335 13.77 -10.22 18.70
N PHE A 336 13.77 -10.03 17.38
CA PHE A 336 13.23 -11.02 16.43
C PHE A 336 14.31 -11.85 15.72
N ALA A 337 15.53 -11.33 15.59
CA ALA A 337 16.65 -12.07 15.01
C ALA A 337 17.66 -12.54 16.06
N HIS A 338 17.54 -12.07 17.31
CA HIS A 338 18.54 -12.26 18.37
C HIS A 338 19.94 -11.79 17.95
N VAL A 339 20.00 -10.74 17.13
CA VAL A 339 21.23 -10.17 16.59
C VAL A 339 21.34 -8.71 17.03
N ASP A 340 22.49 -8.35 17.60
CA ASP A 340 22.86 -6.98 17.94
C ASP A 340 23.54 -6.31 16.73
N PRO A 341 22.88 -5.37 16.01
CA PRO A 341 23.40 -4.82 14.75
C PRO A 341 24.71 -4.05 14.88
N VAL A 342 25.06 -3.63 16.11
CA VAL A 342 26.34 -2.99 16.45
C VAL A 342 27.51 -3.97 16.31
N LYS A 343 27.26 -5.28 16.39
CA LYS A 343 28.29 -6.32 16.43
C LYS A 343 28.21 -7.28 15.26
N GLU A 344 26.99 -7.61 14.82
CA GLU A 344 26.75 -8.68 13.86
C GLU A 344 25.72 -8.29 12.79
N PRO A 345 25.88 -8.76 11.54
CA PRO A 345 24.93 -8.49 10.46
C PRO A 345 23.56 -9.14 10.66
N ILE A 346 22.49 -8.39 10.33
CA ILE A 346 21.10 -8.83 10.46
C ILE A 346 20.75 -9.84 9.35
N PRO A 347 20.17 -11.02 9.65
CA PRO A 347 19.69 -11.94 8.62
C PRO A 347 18.42 -11.42 7.97
N VAL A 348 18.44 -11.26 6.65
CA VAL A 348 17.37 -10.63 5.89
C VAL A 348 17.03 -11.39 4.61
N VAL A 349 15.75 -11.33 4.23
CA VAL A 349 15.21 -11.96 3.01
C VAL A 349 14.10 -11.09 2.41
N PRO A 350 13.94 -11.05 1.07
CA PRO A 350 12.83 -10.33 0.46
C PRO A 350 11.48 -10.80 0.99
N THR A 351 10.64 -9.86 1.43
CA THR A 351 9.38 -10.14 2.13
C THR A 351 8.27 -9.27 1.56
N CYS A 352 7.07 -9.83 1.35
CA CYS A 352 5.93 -9.06 0.82
C CYS A 352 5.67 -7.81 1.69
N HIS A 353 5.46 -6.66 1.05
CA HIS A 353 5.48 -5.39 1.76
C HIS A 353 4.42 -4.37 1.33
N TYR A 354 4.20 -4.18 0.04
CA TYR A 354 3.32 -3.11 -0.41
C TYR A 354 2.57 -3.50 -1.68
N MET A 355 1.30 -3.13 -1.74
CA MET A 355 0.43 -3.31 -2.89
C MET A 355 0.49 -2.05 -3.76
N MET A 356 1.08 -2.13 -4.96
CA MET A 356 1.05 -0.98 -5.89
C MET A 356 -0.28 -0.86 -6.63
N GLY A 357 -0.93 -2.00 -6.87
CA GLY A 357 -2.29 -2.05 -7.38
C GLY A 357 -3.34 -1.57 -6.37
N GLY A 358 -4.59 -1.53 -6.81
CA GLY A 358 -5.71 -1.10 -5.98
C GLY A 358 -6.89 -0.57 -6.79
N ILE A 359 -7.75 0.20 -6.14
CA ILE A 359 -8.89 0.88 -6.77
C ILE A 359 -8.34 2.00 -7.68
N PRO A 360 -8.60 1.99 -8.99
CA PRO A 360 -8.14 3.06 -9.85
C PRO A 360 -8.79 4.39 -9.46
N THR A 361 -7.99 5.45 -9.41
CA THR A 361 -8.47 6.78 -9.01
C THR A 361 -7.83 7.87 -9.85
N ASN A 362 -8.51 9.01 -10.03
CA ASN A 362 -7.83 10.21 -10.52
C ASN A 362 -7.08 10.94 -9.37
N VAL A 363 -6.39 12.05 -9.67
CA VAL A 363 -5.65 12.85 -8.68
C VAL A 363 -6.51 13.43 -7.55
N HIS A 364 -7.83 13.50 -7.76
CA HIS A 364 -8.81 13.95 -6.75
C HIS A 364 -9.32 12.79 -5.88
N GLY A 365 -8.77 11.60 -6.05
CA GLY A 365 -9.15 10.38 -5.36
C GLY A 365 -10.50 9.83 -5.76
N GLN A 366 -11.17 10.35 -6.80
CA GLN A 366 -12.44 9.78 -7.27
C GLN A 366 -12.16 8.40 -7.86
N ALA A 367 -12.91 7.39 -7.42
CA ALA A 367 -12.77 6.04 -7.96
C ALA A 367 -13.25 5.99 -9.42
N LEU A 368 -12.52 5.23 -10.24
CA LEU A 368 -12.76 5.10 -11.66
C LEU A 368 -13.28 3.70 -12.00
N THR A 369 -14.09 3.63 -13.04
CA THR A 369 -14.43 2.44 -13.80
C THR A 369 -14.24 2.74 -15.29
N VAL A 370 -14.53 1.77 -16.16
CA VAL A 370 -14.56 1.98 -17.61
C VAL A 370 -16.00 1.93 -18.10
N ASP A 371 -16.35 2.87 -18.98
CA ASP A 371 -17.65 2.85 -19.67
C ASP A 371 -17.69 1.77 -20.77
N ALA A 372 -18.85 1.59 -21.40
CA ALA A 372 -19.03 0.61 -22.47
C ALA A 372 -18.15 0.87 -23.71
N SER A 373 -17.58 2.08 -23.84
CA SER A 373 -16.65 2.46 -24.91
C SER A 373 -15.18 2.32 -24.49
N GLY A 374 -14.91 1.92 -23.24
CA GLY A 374 -13.57 1.78 -22.69
C GLY A 374 -12.94 3.08 -22.17
N ASN A 375 -13.72 4.16 -22.00
CA ASN A 375 -13.22 5.40 -21.41
C ASN A 375 -13.36 5.40 -19.89
N ASP A 376 -12.49 6.15 -19.22
CA ASP A 376 -12.59 6.34 -17.77
C ASP A 376 -13.90 7.05 -17.40
N ALA A 377 -14.59 6.49 -16.43
CA ALA A 377 -15.80 7.04 -15.85
C ALA A 377 -15.68 7.06 -14.32
N VAL A 378 -16.02 8.20 -13.72
CA VAL A 378 -16.07 8.33 -12.25
C VAL A 378 -17.24 7.52 -11.71
N ILE A 379 -17.00 6.79 -10.62
CA ILE A 379 -18.04 6.15 -9.82
C ILE A 379 -18.59 7.19 -8.82
N PRO A 380 -19.82 7.69 -8.99
CA PRO A 380 -20.32 8.77 -8.16
C PRO A 380 -20.38 8.36 -6.68
N GLY A 381 -19.88 9.24 -5.81
CA GLY A 381 -19.87 9.04 -4.36
C GLY A 381 -18.76 8.15 -3.80
N LEU A 382 -17.94 7.50 -4.65
CA LEU A 382 -16.81 6.68 -4.22
C LEU A 382 -15.47 7.36 -4.48
N TYR A 383 -14.62 7.32 -3.45
CA TYR A 383 -13.26 7.83 -3.48
C TYR A 383 -12.31 6.80 -2.87
N ALA A 384 -11.02 6.85 -3.21
CA ALA A 384 -9.98 6.09 -2.54
C ALA A 384 -8.68 6.90 -2.44
N CYS A 385 -7.90 6.66 -1.38
CA CYS A 385 -6.57 7.25 -1.20
C CYS A 385 -5.65 6.39 -0.34
N GLY A 386 -4.34 6.58 -0.50
CA GLY A 386 -3.31 5.73 0.10
C GLY A 386 -3.24 4.34 -0.55
N GLU A 387 -2.68 3.35 0.16
CA GLU A 387 -2.33 2.04 -0.43
C GLU A 387 -3.51 1.22 -1.02
N VAL A 388 -4.76 1.55 -0.68
CA VAL A 388 -5.92 0.90 -1.32
C VAL A 388 -6.20 1.47 -2.73
N ALA A 389 -5.66 2.65 -3.05
CA ALA A 389 -5.85 3.33 -4.31
C ALA A 389 -4.68 3.08 -5.26
N CYS A 390 -5.00 3.05 -6.55
CA CYS A 390 -4.05 3.06 -7.65
C CYS A 390 -4.30 4.32 -8.47
N VAL A 391 -3.62 5.41 -8.10
CA VAL A 391 -3.76 6.72 -8.78
C VAL A 391 -3.32 6.71 -10.26
N SER A 392 -2.21 6.13 -10.70
CA SER A 392 -1.11 5.43 -10.01
C SER A 392 0.18 6.25 -10.02
N VAL A 393 0.67 6.61 -8.84
CA VAL A 393 1.99 7.26 -8.68
C VAL A 393 3.15 6.29 -8.48
N HIS A 394 2.87 4.99 -8.41
CA HIS A 394 3.86 3.97 -8.07
C HIS A 394 4.12 2.98 -9.21
N GLY A 395 3.18 2.84 -10.15
CA GLY A 395 3.25 1.89 -11.27
C GLY A 395 3.76 0.51 -10.85
N ALA A 396 4.76 -0.02 -11.53
CA ALA A 396 5.25 -1.38 -11.31
C ALA A 396 6.20 -1.52 -10.10
N ASN A 397 6.72 -0.41 -9.56
CA ASN A 397 7.61 -0.44 -8.41
C ASN A 397 7.63 0.91 -7.67
N ARG A 398 7.15 0.90 -6.42
CA ARG A 398 7.17 2.07 -5.56
C ARG A 398 8.58 2.41 -5.07
N LEU A 399 8.96 3.69 -5.11
CA LEU A 399 10.15 4.17 -4.39
C LEU A 399 9.93 4.19 -2.87
N GLY A 400 10.99 3.87 -2.12
CA GLY A 400 10.96 3.98 -0.68
C GLY A 400 10.67 5.41 -0.21
N GLY A 401 9.82 5.55 0.81
CA GLY A 401 9.34 6.83 1.34
C GLY A 401 8.23 7.53 0.53
N ASN A 402 8.00 7.17 -0.74
CA ASN A 402 6.90 7.77 -1.54
C ASN A 402 5.50 7.38 -1.03
N SER A 403 5.33 6.22 -0.36
CA SER A 403 4.01 5.84 0.16
C SER A 403 3.50 6.83 1.19
N LEU A 404 4.32 7.23 2.18
CA LEU A 404 3.88 8.21 3.18
C LEU A 404 3.60 9.58 2.57
N LEU A 405 4.30 9.93 1.49
CA LEU A 405 4.00 11.16 0.75
C LEU A 405 2.64 11.06 0.06
N ASP A 406 2.39 9.96 -0.65
CA ASP A 406 1.10 9.64 -1.26
C ASP A 406 -0.04 9.73 -0.23
N LEU A 407 0.10 9.10 0.94
CA LEU A 407 -0.93 9.14 1.98
C LEU A 407 -1.37 10.58 2.29
N VAL A 408 -0.39 11.47 2.48
CA VAL A 408 -0.64 12.85 2.91
C VAL A 408 -1.14 13.69 1.74
N VAL A 409 -0.52 13.57 0.57
CA VAL A 409 -0.90 14.34 -0.62
C VAL A 409 -2.28 13.96 -1.12
N PHE A 410 -2.53 12.68 -1.37
CA PHE A 410 -3.80 12.24 -1.95
C PHE A 410 -4.92 12.18 -0.91
N GLY A 411 -4.61 11.94 0.37
CA GLY A 411 -5.57 12.17 1.46
C GLY A 411 -6.06 13.61 1.49
N ARG A 412 -5.13 14.59 1.41
CA ARG A 412 -5.46 16.02 1.31
C ARG A 412 -6.22 16.35 0.03
N ALA A 413 -5.78 15.85 -1.12
CA ALA A 413 -6.40 16.13 -2.42
C ALA A 413 -7.86 15.66 -2.48
N SER A 414 -8.14 14.43 -2.00
CA SER A 414 -9.51 13.91 -1.87
C SER A 414 -10.36 14.79 -0.97
N GLY A 415 -9.84 15.19 0.19
CA GLY A 415 -10.54 16.08 1.10
C GLY A 415 -10.89 17.44 0.48
N LEU A 416 -9.93 18.07 -0.22
CA LEU A 416 -10.13 19.36 -0.90
C LEU A 416 -11.19 19.26 -2.00
N PHE A 417 -11.16 18.19 -2.79
CA PHE A 417 -12.12 17.99 -3.86
C PHE A 417 -13.53 17.71 -3.33
N ILE A 418 -13.65 16.87 -2.30
CA ILE A 418 -14.93 16.57 -1.67
C ILE A 418 -15.51 17.83 -1.01
N GLU A 419 -14.69 18.62 -0.32
CA GLU A 419 -15.11 19.91 0.24
C GLU A 419 -15.70 20.81 -0.86
N LYS A 420 -15.00 20.96 -1.98
CA LYS A 420 -15.47 21.75 -3.13
C LYS A 420 -16.81 21.22 -3.65
N SER A 421 -16.91 19.90 -3.86
CA SER A 421 -18.11 19.25 -4.38
C SER A 421 -19.30 19.41 -3.45
N LEU A 422 -19.10 19.28 -2.12
CA LEU A 422 -20.15 19.49 -1.13
C LEU A 422 -20.62 20.95 -1.09
N ARG A 423 -19.73 21.91 -1.34
CA ARG A 423 -20.06 23.34 -1.43
C ARG A 423 -20.87 23.68 -2.68
N GLU A 424 -20.52 23.06 -3.81
CA GLU A 424 -21.24 23.21 -5.08
C GLU A 424 -22.59 22.48 -5.08
N GLY A 425 -22.73 21.46 -4.23
CA GLY A 425 -23.93 20.66 -4.07
C GLY A 425 -23.79 19.30 -4.73
N ILE A 426 -24.08 18.24 -3.96
CA ILE A 426 -24.10 16.86 -4.45
C ILE A 426 -25.54 16.34 -4.35
N GLU A 427 -26.13 15.98 -5.50
CA GLU A 427 -27.40 15.28 -5.57
C GLU A 427 -27.18 13.82 -5.98
N LEU A 428 -27.38 12.91 -5.04
CA LEU A 428 -27.42 11.47 -5.28
C LEU A 428 -28.79 10.96 -4.82
N ARG A 429 -29.37 10.03 -5.61
CA ARG A 429 -30.61 9.36 -5.19
C ARG A 429 -30.34 8.51 -3.95
N ASP A 430 -31.30 8.46 -3.04
CA ASP A 430 -31.20 7.61 -1.86
C ASP A 430 -31.25 6.12 -2.23
N ALA A 431 -30.47 5.30 -1.51
CA ALA A 431 -30.60 3.85 -1.57
C ALA A 431 -32.00 3.40 -1.13
N SER A 432 -32.56 2.44 -1.85
CA SER A 432 -33.76 1.72 -1.47
C SER A 432 -33.47 0.74 -0.32
N GLN A 433 -34.51 0.21 0.32
CA GLN A 433 -34.32 -0.82 1.35
C GLN A 433 -33.66 -2.08 0.75
N THR A 434 -33.99 -2.45 -0.48
CA THR A 434 -33.39 -3.60 -1.18
C THR A 434 -31.89 -3.39 -1.44
N ASP A 435 -31.45 -2.16 -1.69
CA ASP A 435 -30.02 -1.85 -1.86
C ASP A 435 -29.26 -2.03 -0.55
N ILE A 436 -29.87 -1.60 0.57
CA ILE A 436 -29.31 -1.75 1.92
C ILE A 436 -29.24 -3.23 2.32
N ASP A 437 -30.31 -3.98 2.06
CA ASP A 437 -30.38 -5.42 2.36
C ASP A 437 -29.37 -6.21 1.53
N ALA A 438 -29.20 -5.87 0.24
CA ALA A 438 -28.21 -6.49 -0.63
C ALA A 438 -26.78 -6.29 -0.08
N ALA A 439 -26.44 -5.08 0.35
CA ALA A 439 -25.15 -4.79 0.97
C ALA A 439 -24.95 -5.47 2.35
N GLY A 440 -26.04 -5.77 3.07
CA GLY A 440 -26.00 -6.51 4.35
C GLY A 440 -25.89 -8.03 4.20
N SER A 441 -26.27 -8.57 3.02
CA SER A 441 -26.49 -9.99 2.80
C SER A 441 -25.29 -10.88 3.13
N ARG A 442 -24.05 -10.44 2.85
CA ARG A 442 -22.83 -11.21 3.14
C ARG A 442 -22.65 -11.47 4.63
N LEU A 443 -22.89 -10.45 5.45
CA LEU A 443 -22.81 -10.57 6.91
C LEU A 443 -23.96 -11.42 7.45
N GLU A 444 -25.17 -11.25 6.93
CA GLU A 444 -26.33 -12.06 7.31
C GLU A 444 -26.13 -13.53 6.98
N ALA A 445 -25.61 -13.85 5.79
CA ALA A 445 -25.28 -15.20 5.36
C ALA A 445 -24.21 -15.83 6.26
N LEU A 446 -23.15 -15.09 6.59
CA LEU A 446 -22.11 -15.56 7.52
C LEU A 446 -22.71 -15.87 8.91
N ASN A 447 -23.56 -14.99 9.44
CA ASN A 447 -24.19 -15.17 10.74
C ASN A 447 -25.12 -16.40 10.76
N ALA A 448 -25.82 -16.67 9.66
CA ALA A 448 -26.75 -17.79 9.53
C ALA A 448 -26.07 -19.15 9.26
N ARG A 449 -24.80 -19.15 8.82
CA ARG A 449 -24.12 -20.37 8.39
C ARG A 449 -23.75 -21.27 9.55
N GLU A 450 -24.24 -22.51 9.58
CA GLU A 450 -24.04 -23.45 10.71
C GLU A 450 -22.84 -24.39 10.55
N SER A 451 -22.37 -24.62 9.32
CA SER A 451 -21.30 -25.57 8.99
C SER A 451 -20.35 -24.99 7.93
N GLY A 452 -19.18 -25.60 7.80
CA GLY A 452 -18.11 -25.15 6.90
C GLY A 452 -16.72 -25.37 7.49
N GLU A 453 -15.70 -24.93 6.78
CA GLU A 453 -14.30 -25.01 7.22
C GLU A 453 -13.91 -23.81 8.12
N GLN A 454 -12.87 -23.98 8.93
CA GLN A 454 -12.39 -22.92 9.83
C GLN A 454 -11.51 -21.91 9.10
N VAL A 455 -11.46 -20.67 9.60
CA VAL A 455 -10.67 -19.58 9.01
C VAL A 455 -9.19 -19.92 8.92
N ALA A 456 -8.58 -20.45 9.99
CA ALA A 456 -7.13 -20.60 10.07
C ALA A 456 -6.53 -21.54 8.99
N PRO A 457 -7.06 -22.77 8.78
CA PRO A 457 -6.58 -23.64 7.69
C PRO A 457 -6.76 -23.02 6.30
N LEU A 458 -7.94 -22.44 6.02
CA LEU A 458 -8.22 -21.80 4.73
C LEU A 458 -7.29 -20.61 4.46
N ARG A 459 -7.04 -19.79 5.49
CA ARG A 459 -6.12 -18.65 5.40
C ARG A 459 -4.69 -19.12 5.15
N GLN A 460 -4.24 -20.17 5.82
CA GLN A 460 -2.91 -20.73 5.63
C GLN A 460 -2.75 -21.27 4.20
N GLU A 461 -3.74 -22.01 3.70
CA GLU A 461 -3.73 -22.54 2.34
C GLU A 461 -3.68 -21.42 1.29
N LEU A 462 -4.51 -20.39 1.42
CA LEU A 462 -4.45 -19.18 0.58
C LEU A 462 -3.04 -18.58 0.56
N GLN A 463 -2.47 -18.40 1.75
CA GLN A 463 -1.16 -17.78 1.95
C GLN A 463 -0.01 -18.58 1.34
N GLU A 464 -0.07 -19.91 1.45
CA GLU A 464 0.89 -20.82 0.84
C GLU A 464 0.76 -20.83 -0.69
N ILE A 465 -0.46 -20.78 -1.24
CA ILE A 465 -0.67 -20.65 -2.68
C ILE A 465 -0.01 -19.37 -3.19
N MET A 466 -0.29 -18.22 -2.58
CA MET A 466 0.28 -16.94 -3.00
C MET A 466 1.82 -16.90 -2.85
N GLN A 467 2.35 -17.41 -1.73
CA GLN A 467 3.79 -17.41 -1.48
C GLN A 467 4.57 -18.25 -2.49
N ASN A 468 4.02 -19.39 -2.92
CA ASN A 468 4.72 -20.35 -3.75
C ASN A 468 4.53 -20.12 -5.26
N HIS A 469 3.38 -19.55 -5.68
CA HIS A 469 3.06 -19.40 -7.12
C HIS A 469 3.12 -17.95 -7.61
N PHE A 470 3.09 -16.97 -6.69
CA PHE A 470 3.06 -15.53 -7.02
C PHE A 470 4.10 -14.73 -6.23
N GLY A 471 5.27 -15.34 -6.01
CA GLY A 471 6.43 -14.73 -5.34
C GLY A 471 7.19 -13.69 -6.19
N VAL A 472 8.48 -13.53 -5.89
CA VAL A 472 9.38 -12.57 -6.57
C VAL A 472 9.60 -12.92 -8.05
N PHE A 473 9.92 -14.20 -8.33
CA PHE A 473 10.00 -14.74 -9.68
C PHE A 473 8.76 -15.59 -9.95
N ARG A 474 8.29 -15.56 -11.19
CA ARG A 474 7.05 -16.20 -11.63
C ARG A 474 7.26 -16.91 -12.96
N THR A 475 6.48 -17.95 -13.22
CA THR A 475 6.40 -18.60 -14.54
C THR A 475 4.94 -18.93 -14.84
N GLY A 476 4.56 -18.92 -16.12
CA GLY A 476 3.18 -19.22 -16.51
C GLY A 476 2.70 -20.60 -16.04
N GLU A 477 3.58 -21.60 -16.00
CA GLU A 477 3.25 -22.94 -15.48
C GLU A 477 2.80 -22.89 -14.01
N PHE A 478 3.63 -22.33 -13.12
CA PHE A 478 3.31 -22.25 -11.70
C PHE A 478 2.15 -21.29 -11.43
N MET A 479 2.02 -20.18 -12.16
CA MET A 479 0.91 -19.25 -11.98
C MET A 479 -0.44 -19.92 -12.31
N ARG A 480 -0.52 -20.69 -13.42
CA ARG A 480 -1.75 -21.42 -13.76
C ARG A 480 -2.09 -22.50 -12.73
N GLU A 481 -1.08 -23.20 -12.19
CA GLU A 481 -1.30 -24.12 -11.07
C GLU A 481 -1.85 -23.39 -9.84
N GLY A 482 -1.30 -22.23 -9.50
CA GLY A 482 -1.76 -21.38 -8.41
C GLY A 482 -3.22 -20.92 -8.59
N ILE A 483 -3.59 -20.48 -9.80
CA ILE A 483 -4.97 -20.10 -10.14
C ILE A 483 -5.92 -21.29 -9.95
N ALA A 484 -5.57 -22.48 -10.44
CA ALA A 484 -6.41 -23.66 -10.27
C ALA A 484 -6.62 -24.02 -8.78
N LYS A 485 -5.60 -23.84 -7.94
CA LYS A 485 -5.72 -24.03 -6.48
C LYS A 485 -6.59 -22.97 -5.82
N LEU A 486 -6.51 -21.71 -6.26
CA LEU A 486 -7.41 -20.65 -5.79
C LEU A 486 -8.87 -20.94 -6.20
N ASP A 487 -9.11 -21.40 -7.43
CA ASP A 487 -10.44 -21.77 -7.90
C ASP A 487 -11.07 -22.89 -7.04
N ASP A 488 -10.29 -23.91 -6.65
CA ASP A 488 -10.74 -24.96 -5.71
C ASP A 488 -11.04 -24.38 -4.30
N LEU A 489 -10.23 -23.42 -3.85
CA LEU A 489 -10.37 -22.79 -2.55
C LEU A 489 -11.58 -21.84 -2.45
N ARG A 490 -12.04 -21.24 -3.57
CA ARG A 490 -13.10 -20.21 -3.59
C ARG A 490 -14.35 -20.65 -2.83
N ALA A 491 -14.95 -21.77 -3.22
CA ALA A 491 -16.20 -22.25 -2.61
C ALA A 491 -16.02 -22.58 -1.11
N ARG A 492 -14.83 -23.02 -0.71
CA ARG A 492 -14.51 -23.34 0.69
C ARG A 492 -14.38 -22.07 1.54
N VAL A 493 -13.75 -21.02 1.01
CA VAL A 493 -13.67 -19.68 1.65
C VAL A 493 -15.04 -19.01 1.69
N GLU A 494 -15.81 -19.05 0.60
CA GLU A 494 -17.16 -18.51 0.57
C GLU A 494 -18.04 -19.15 1.64
N ASN A 495 -17.85 -20.45 1.92
CA ASN A 495 -18.54 -21.24 2.93
C ASN A 495 -17.80 -21.37 4.27
N VAL A 496 -16.87 -20.46 4.60
CA VAL A 496 -16.19 -20.45 5.91
C VAL A 496 -17.18 -20.44 7.08
N ALA A 497 -16.92 -21.25 8.09
CA ALA A 497 -17.78 -21.40 9.27
C ALA A 497 -17.47 -20.37 10.36
N LEU A 498 -18.53 -19.76 10.90
CA LEU A 498 -18.45 -18.93 12.09
C LEU A 498 -18.69 -19.76 13.35
N ALA A 499 -17.63 -20.18 14.05
CA ALA A 499 -17.77 -21.01 15.24
C ALA A 499 -18.30 -20.23 16.46
N ASP A 500 -17.75 -19.05 16.73
CA ASP A 500 -18.25 -18.16 17.79
C ASP A 500 -19.52 -17.43 17.34
N ARG A 501 -20.62 -17.61 18.08
CA ARG A 501 -21.93 -16.97 17.82
C ARG A 501 -22.19 -15.75 18.69
N SER A 502 -21.23 -15.34 19.52
CA SER A 502 -21.34 -14.13 20.33
C SER A 502 -21.53 -12.88 19.45
N ASN A 503 -22.17 -11.85 19.99
CA ASN A 503 -22.34 -10.57 19.30
C ASN A 503 -21.18 -9.61 19.63
N ALA A 504 -20.95 -9.39 20.92
CA ALA A 504 -19.97 -8.45 21.43
C ALA A 504 -18.54 -8.97 21.25
N PHE A 505 -17.69 -8.14 20.64
CA PHE A 505 -16.26 -8.35 20.41
C PHE A 505 -15.90 -9.70 19.77
N ASN A 506 -16.77 -10.21 18.90
CA ASN A 506 -16.54 -11.47 18.20
C ASN A 506 -15.54 -11.28 17.06
N THR A 507 -14.25 -11.49 17.35
CA THR A 507 -13.18 -11.39 16.34
C THR A 507 -13.25 -12.51 15.31
N SER A 508 -13.79 -13.68 15.64
CA SER A 508 -13.97 -14.77 14.67
C SER A 508 -14.86 -14.36 13.50
N ARG A 509 -15.92 -13.57 13.76
CA ARG A 509 -16.77 -12.98 12.70
C ARG A 509 -15.97 -12.06 11.80
N ILE A 510 -15.16 -11.18 12.38
CA ILE A 510 -14.35 -10.23 11.63
C ILE A 510 -13.32 -10.97 10.77
N GLU A 511 -12.63 -11.97 11.34
CA GLU A 511 -11.64 -12.76 10.62
C GLU A 511 -12.21 -13.59 9.47
N CYS A 512 -13.47 -14.04 9.57
CA CYS A 512 -14.20 -14.67 8.46
C CYS A 512 -14.43 -13.67 7.32
N LEU A 513 -14.90 -12.46 7.63
CA LEU A 513 -15.13 -11.41 6.64
C LEU A 513 -13.82 -10.96 5.98
N GLU A 514 -12.74 -10.86 6.76
CA GLU A 514 -11.39 -10.57 6.27
C GLU A 514 -10.84 -11.67 5.38
N LEU A 515 -11.08 -12.96 5.69
CA LEU A 515 -10.65 -14.07 4.83
C LEU A 515 -11.28 -13.98 3.44
N GLN A 516 -12.56 -13.61 3.36
CA GLN A 516 -13.24 -13.39 2.07
C GLN A 516 -12.60 -12.22 1.30
N ASN A 517 -12.22 -11.13 1.98
CA ASN A 517 -11.54 -10.00 1.34
C ASN A 517 -10.12 -10.35 0.86
N LEU A 518 -9.39 -11.14 1.65
CA LEU A 518 -8.09 -11.68 1.28
C LEU A 518 -8.21 -12.53 0.01
N PHE A 519 -9.23 -13.37 -0.08
CA PHE A 519 -9.45 -14.21 -1.25
C PHE A 519 -9.71 -13.38 -2.52
N GLU A 520 -10.61 -12.39 -2.47
CA GLU A 520 -10.86 -11.50 -3.63
C GLU A 520 -9.59 -10.80 -4.10
N THR A 521 -8.75 -10.36 -3.15
CA THR A 521 -7.49 -9.68 -3.46
C THR A 521 -6.46 -10.65 -4.08
N ALA A 522 -6.38 -11.88 -3.56
CA ALA A 522 -5.50 -12.93 -4.05
C ALA A 522 -5.88 -13.39 -5.46
N GLU A 523 -7.17 -13.59 -5.72
CA GLU A 523 -7.68 -14.01 -7.04
C GLU A 523 -7.41 -12.93 -8.10
N ALA A 524 -7.72 -11.66 -7.79
CA ALA A 524 -7.41 -10.55 -8.67
C ALA A 524 -5.90 -10.46 -8.97
N THR A 525 -5.05 -10.63 -7.94
CA THR A 525 -3.58 -10.66 -8.11
C THR A 525 -3.15 -11.79 -9.05
N ALA A 526 -3.65 -13.00 -8.83
CA ALA A 526 -3.23 -14.20 -9.55
C ALA A 526 -3.60 -14.14 -11.03
N ILE A 527 -4.86 -13.79 -11.33
CA ILE A 527 -5.38 -13.74 -12.71
C ILE A 527 -4.65 -12.67 -13.52
N VAL A 528 -4.42 -11.50 -12.93
CA VAL A 528 -3.73 -10.42 -13.63
C VAL A 528 -2.25 -10.73 -13.83
N ALA A 529 -1.61 -11.39 -12.86
CA ALA A 529 -0.21 -11.80 -12.99
C ALA A 529 0.01 -12.79 -14.13
N GLU A 530 -0.93 -13.72 -14.36
CA GLU A 530 -0.84 -14.67 -15.48
C GLU A 530 -1.13 -13.99 -16.82
N ALA A 531 -2.07 -13.05 -16.84
CA ALA A 531 -2.45 -12.32 -18.06
C ALA A 531 -1.35 -11.40 -18.60
N ARG A 532 -0.44 -10.87 -17.76
CA ARG A 532 0.65 -9.99 -18.18
C ARG A 532 1.85 -10.81 -18.69
N ASP A 533 2.01 -10.89 -20.00
CA ASP A 533 3.11 -11.59 -20.69
C ASP A 533 4.33 -10.66 -20.92
N GLU A 534 4.87 -10.06 -19.86
CA GLU A 534 6.13 -9.29 -19.86
C GLU A 534 6.81 -9.35 -18.48
N SER A 535 7.99 -8.73 -18.35
CA SER A 535 8.60 -8.39 -17.05
C SER A 535 8.75 -6.88 -16.90
N ARG A 536 8.16 -6.31 -15.85
CA ARG A 536 8.17 -4.88 -15.55
C ARG A 536 8.17 -4.63 -14.04
N GLY A 537 9.10 -3.81 -13.56
CA GLY A 537 9.22 -3.48 -12.13
C GLY A 537 9.21 -4.73 -11.24
N ALA A 538 8.26 -4.83 -10.32
CA ALA A 538 8.14 -5.96 -9.37
C ALA A 538 7.52 -7.23 -9.97
N HIS A 539 6.92 -7.15 -11.16
CA HIS A 539 6.44 -8.32 -11.88
C HIS A 539 7.56 -8.89 -12.76
N ALA A 540 8.12 -10.04 -12.37
CA ALA A 540 9.21 -10.69 -13.09
C ALA A 540 8.83 -12.12 -13.46
N ARG A 541 8.72 -12.37 -14.77
CA ARG A 541 8.40 -13.65 -15.37
C ARG A 541 9.60 -14.25 -16.06
N GLU A 542 9.96 -15.48 -15.71
CA GLU A 542 11.12 -16.15 -16.32
C GLU A 542 10.80 -16.66 -17.74
N ASP A 543 9.53 -16.84 -18.07
CA ASP A 543 9.05 -17.17 -19.41
C ASP A 543 8.84 -15.92 -20.31
N PHE A 544 8.88 -14.71 -19.74
CA PHE A 544 8.81 -13.42 -20.43
C PHE A 544 9.75 -12.41 -19.76
N THR A 545 11.05 -12.49 -20.03
CA THR A 545 12.08 -11.76 -19.27
C THR A 545 12.21 -10.28 -19.64
N GLU A 546 11.71 -9.88 -20.81
CA GLU A 546 11.84 -8.53 -21.33
C GLU A 546 10.63 -7.67 -20.97
N ARG A 547 10.88 -6.35 -20.86
CA ARG A 547 9.84 -5.34 -20.78
C ARG A 547 9.26 -5.08 -22.17
N ASP A 548 7.94 -5.12 -22.32
CA ASP A 548 7.26 -4.95 -23.59
C ASP A 548 6.47 -3.63 -23.62
N ASP A 549 7.10 -2.58 -24.11
CA ASP A 549 6.46 -1.26 -24.20
C ASP A 549 5.45 -1.16 -25.36
N GLU A 550 5.46 -2.09 -26.34
CA GLU A 550 4.50 -2.08 -27.45
C GLU A 550 3.13 -2.59 -27.00
N ASN A 551 3.11 -3.65 -26.19
CA ASN A 551 1.86 -4.31 -25.79
C ASN A 551 1.47 -4.00 -24.34
N TRP A 552 2.42 -3.73 -23.46
CA TRP A 552 2.19 -3.72 -22.00
C TRP A 552 2.62 -2.43 -21.29
N LEU A 553 2.88 -1.35 -22.03
CA LEU A 553 2.94 0.02 -21.50
C LEU A 553 1.54 0.55 -21.15
N CYS A 554 0.88 -0.16 -20.25
CA CYS A 554 -0.50 0.06 -19.82
C CYS A 554 -0.70 -0.46 -18.40
N HIS A 555 -1.75 0.04 -17.76
CA HIS A 555 -2.28 -0.59 -16.57
C HIS A 555 -3.06 -1.84 -16.92
N SER A 556 -3.02 -2.83 -16.04
CA SER A 556 -3.95 -3.95 -16.06
C SER A 556 -5.21 -3.58 -15.27
N LEU A 557 -6.38 -4.03 -15.73
CA LEU A 557 -7.66 -3.73 -15.10
C LEU A 557 -8.52 -4.99 -15.02
N TYR A 558 -8.67 -5.51 -13.81
CA TYR A 558 -9.41 -6.72 -13.46
C TYR A 558 -10.87 -6.42 -13.14
N HIS A 559 -11.76 -7.16 -13.79
CA HIS A 559 -13.21 -7.13 -13.60
C HIS A 559 -13.65 -8.39 -12.86
N GLY A 560 -14.06 -8.23 -11.59
CA GLY A 560 -14.39 -9.36 -10.72
C GLY A 560 -15.61 -10.17 -11.14
N GLU A 561 -16.56 -9.56 -11.85
CA GLU A 561 -17.83 -10.21 -12.24
C GLU A 561 -17.62 -11.34 -13.26
N ASP A 562 -16.71 -11.16 -14.22
CA ASP A 562 -16.43 -12.10 -15.31
C ASP A 562 -14.98 -12.61 -15.32
N LYS A 563 -14.20 -12.26 -14.29
CA LYS A 563 -12.77 -12.57 -14.13
C LYS A 563 -11.92 -12.09 -15.33
N LYS A 564 -12.35 -11.05 -16.04
CA LYS A 564 -11.66 -10.54 -17.23
C LYS A 564 -10.57 -9.54 -16.88
N VAL A 565 -9.45 -9.60 -17.60
CA VAL A 565 -8.40 -8.57 -17.59
C VAL A 565 -8.49 -7.72 -18.85
N SER A 566 -8.58 -6.41 -18.65
CA SER A 566 -8.53 -5.39 -19.69
C SER A 566 -7.33 -4.47 -19.46
N LYS A 567 -7.10 -3.51 -20.36
CA LYS A 567 -5.98 -2.56 -20.28
C LYS A 567 -6.53 -1.14 -20.13
N ARG A 568 -5.89 -0.32 -19.29
CA ARG A 568 -6.10 1.13 -19.26
C ARG A 568 -4.81 1.85 -19.64
N SER A 569 -4.93 2.95 -20.36
CA SER A 569 -3.79 3.79 -20.75
C SER A 569 -3.09 4.38 -19.53
N VAL A 570 -1.77 4.48 -19.61
CA VAL A 570 -0.95 5.27 -18.66
C VAL A 570 -0.98 6.74 -19.12
N ASN A 571 -1.06 7.67 -18.17
CA ASN A 571 -1.02 9.09 -18.46
C ASN A 571 0.43 9.55 -18.74
N PHE A 572 0.67 9.99 -19.98
CA PHE A 572 1.95 10.57 -20.44
C PHE A 572 1.84 12.07 -20.72
N THR A 573 0.89 12.75 -20.07
CA THR A 573 0.59 14.17 -20.29
C THR A 573 0.70 14.98 -18.99
N PRO A 574 1.91 15.14 -18.41
CA PRO A 574 2.13 16.10 -17.34
C PRO A 574 1.78 17.52 -17.81
N GLN A 575 1.40 18.38 -16.87
CA GLN A 575 0.87 19.72 -17.12
C GLN A 575 1.96 20.79 -17.24
N THR A 576 3.05 20.66 -16.47
CA THR A 576 4.05 21.74 -16.32
C THR A 576 5.46 21.36 -16.73
N VAL A 577 5.71 20.08 -17.03
CA VAL A 577 7.00 19.58 -17.51
C VAL A 577 6.85 18.77 -18.80
N GLU A 578 7.95 18.53 -19.50
CA GLU A 578 7.96 17.58 -20.62
C GLU A 578 7.79 16.15 -20.11
N THR A 579 7.10 15.33 -20.89
CA THR A 579 6.92 13.91 -20.62
C THR A 579 8.25 13.18 -20.58
N PHE A 580 8.49 12.41 -19.51
CA PHE A 580 9.63 11.50 -19.45
C PHE A 580 9.33 10.25 -20.29
N GLN A 581 9.99 10.12 -21.44
CA GLN A 581 9.77 8.99 -22.35
C GLN A 581 10.31 7.68 -21.77
N PRO A 582 9.65 6.53 -22.03
CA PRO A 582 10.19 5.22 -21.67
C PRO A 582 11.60 5.02 -22.22
N MET A 583 12.51 4.60 -21.33
CA MET A 583 13.87 4.20 -21.68
C MET A 583 14.23 2.92 -20.91
N ALA A 584 15.35 2.29 -21.29
CA ALA A 584 15.88 1.16 -20.54
C ALA A 584 16.11 1.56 -19.07
N ARG A 585 15.64 0.71 -18.14
CA ARG A 585 15.69 0.97 -16.71
C ARG A 585 16.81 0.17 -16.06
N SER A 586 17.92 0.83 -15.76
CA SER A 586 19.06 0.27 -15.01
C SER A 586 19.49 1.18 -13.86
N TYR A 587 20.17 0.59 -12.87
CA TYR A 587 20.61 1.24 -11.62
C TYR A 587 22.10 1.06 -11.38
#